data_AF-A0A9X5C481-F1
#
_entry.id   AF-A0A9X5C481-F1
#
_cell.length_a   1.000
_cell.length_b   1.000
_cell.length_c   1.000
_cell.angle_alpha   90.00
_cell.angle_beta   90.00
_cell.angle_gamma   90.00
#
_symmetry.space_group_name_H-M   'P 1'
#
loop_
_entity.id
_entity.type
_entity.pdbx_description
1 polymer ?
#
loop_
_entity_poly.entity_id
_entity_poly.type
_entity_poly.pdbx_seq_one_letter_code
_entity_poly.pdbx_strand_id
1 'polypeptide(L)'
;MSTIEKLYLSIVSGTQDKNTKFRDLQKLLDILGFECRIKGDHFIYSYGNLRENINIQPDSNMAKPYQVRQIRNFLQKYQIRL
;
A
#
# COMPACT_ATOMS: atom_id res chain seq x y z
N MET A 1 10.12 7.01 -16.27
CA MET A 1 9.41 6.37 -15.15
C MET A 1 8.21 7.21 -14.78
N SER A 2 7.02 6.60 -14.78
CA SER A 2 5.78 7.22 -14.32
C SER A 2 5.85 7.56 -12.83
N THR A 3 4.98 8.46 -12.37
CA THR A 3 4.89 8.81 -10.94
C THR A 3 4.58 7.59 -10.07
N ILE A 4 3.78 6.64 -10.58
CA ILE A 4 3.42 5.40 -9.88
C ILE A 4 4.61 4.44 -9.80
N GLU A 5 5.40 4.29 -10.87
CA GLU A 5 6.62 3.46 -10.84
C GLU A 5 7.62 3.96 -9.81
N LYS A 6 7.82 5.29 -9.73
CA LYS A 6 8.69 5.90 -8.71
C LYS A 6 8.19 5.62 -7.30
N LEU A 7 6.88 5.73 -7.08
CA LEU A 7 6.26 5.43 -5.79
C LEU A 7 6.43 3.95 -5.40
N TYR A 8 6.16 3.04 -6.33
CA TYR A 8 6.35 1.60 -6.12
C TYR A 8 7.80 1.27 -5.73
N LEU A 9 8.78 1.76 -6.48
CA LEU A 9 10.21 1.58 -6.17
C LEU A 9 10.58 2.17 -4.79
N SER A 10 9.98 3.31 -4.43
CA SER A 10 10.20 3.94 -3.14
C SER A 10 9.65 3.11 -1.97
N ILE A 11 8.47 2.50 -2.14
CA ILE A 11 7.86 1.63 -1.14
C ILE A 11 8.66 0.34 -1.01
N VAL A 12 9.00 -0.33 -2.11
CA VAL A 12 9.74 -1.60 -2.08
C VAL A 12 11.16 -1.43 -1.52
N SER A 13 11.83 -0.31 -1.81
CA SER A 13 13.14 0.01 -1.22
C SER A 13 13.07 0.38 0.27
N GLY A 14 11.90 0.78 0.78
CA GLY A 14 11.71 1.17 2.18
C GLY A 14 12.35 2.51 2.57
N THR A 15 12.71 3.32 1.58
CA THR A 15 13.42 4.60 1.79
C THR A 15 12.47 5.75 2.16
N GLN A 16 11.16 5.62 1.91
CA GLN A 16 10.17 6.69 2.15
C GLN A 16 8.94 6.23 2.94
N ASP A 17 9.10 5.28 3.87
CA ASP A 17 7.99 4.81 4.72
C ASP A 17 7.30 6.00 5.44
N LYS A 18 8.05 7.02 5.85
CA LYS A 18 7.51 8.24 6.51
C LYS A 18 6.94 9.29 5.58
N ASN A 19 7.21 9.20 4.28
CA ASN A 19 6.89 10.25 3.31
C ASN A 19 5.98 9.73 2.18
N THR A 20 4.99 8.93 2.53
CA THR A 20 4.01 8.39 1.58
C THR A 20 2.64 9.01 1.85
N LYS A 21 2.08 9.72 0.86
CA LYS A 21 0.71 10.24 0.96
C LYS A 21 -0.28 9.08 0.93
N PHE A 22 -1.31 9.15 1.77
CA PHE A 22 -2.30 8.08 1.89
C PHE A 22 -2.97 7.79 0.54
N ARG A 23 -3.42 8.83 -0.17
CA ARG A 23 -4.09 8.70 -1.46
C ARG A 23 -3.20 8.10 -2.57
N ASP A 24 -1.90 8.35 -2.50
CA ASP A 24 -0.96 7.80 -3.49
C ASP A 24 -0.71 6.30 -3.22
N LEU A 25 -0.66 5.91 -1.94
CA LEU A 25 -0.63 4.51 -1.54
C LEU A 25 -1.88 3.75 -1.98
N GLN A 26 -3.06 4.34 -1.82
CA GLN A 26 -4.32 3.74 -2.29
C GLN A 26 -4.29 3.52 -3.81
N LYS A 27 -3.92 4.54 -4.59
CA LYS A 27 -3.80 4.44 -6.05
C LYS A 27 -2.84 3.33 -6.48
N LEU A 28 -1.71 3.17 -5.78
CA LEU A 28 -0.78 2.09 -6.07
C LEU A 28 -1.43 0.72 -5.82
N LEU A 29 -2.09 0.54 -4.68
CA LEU A 29 -2.76 -0.72 -4.36
C LEU A 29 -3.87 -1.05 -5.38
N ASP A 30 -4.63 -0.05 -5.81
CA ASP A 30 -5.67 -0.21 -6.83
C ASP A 30 -5.06 -0.65 -8.17
N ILE A 31 -3.96 -0.02 -8.60
CA ILE A 31 -3.25 -0.38 -9.85
C ILE A 31 -2.66 -1.78 -9.78
N LEU A 32 -2.14 -2.17 -8.62
CA LEU A 32 -1.61 -3.51 -8.40
C LEU A 32 -2.71 -4.59 -8.38
N GLY A 33 -3.99 -4.20 -8.35
CA GLY A 33 -5.12 -5.12 -8.38
C GLY A 33 -5.59 -5.58 -6.99
N PHE A 34 -5.30 -4.82 -5.94
CA PHE A 34 -5.92 -5.07 -4.64
C PHE A 34 -7.38 -4.63 -4.64
N GLU A 35 -8.21 -5.39 -3.93
CA GLU A 35 -9.60 -5.04 -3.67
C GLU A 35 -9.72 -4.37 -2.31
N CYS A 36 -10.47 -3.27 -2.24
CA CYS A 36 -10.63 -2.46 -1.04
C CYS A 36 -12.06 -2.55 -0.49
N ARG A 37 -12.17 -2.86 0.80
CA ARG A 37 -13.40 -2.76 1.58
C ARG A 37 -13.23 -1.73 2.70
N ILE A 38 -14.21 -0.85 2.86
CA ILE A 38 -14.17 0.22 3.87
C ILE A 38 -15.03 -0.16 5.07
N LYS A 39 -14.51 0.05 6.29
CA LYS A 39 -15.25 -0.08 7.55
C LYS A 39 -14.85 1.07 8.50
N GLY A 40 -15.67 2.12 8.54
CA GLY A 40 -15.31 3.35 9.26
C GLY A 40 -14.17 4.07 8.55
N ASP A 41 -13.10 4.41 9.28
CA ASP A 41 -11.86 5.00 8.75
C ASP A 41 -10.82 3.95 8.32
N HIS A 42 -11.13 2.67 8.50
CA HIS A 42 -10.27 1.58 8.08
C HIS A 42 -10.54 1.14 6.65
N PHE A 43 -9.46 1.06 5.86
CA PHE A 43 -9.44 0.53 4.50
C PHE A 43 -8.77 -0.84 4.52
N ILE A 44 -9.56 -1.87 4.26
CA ILE A 44 -9.16 -3.27 4.29
C ILE A 44 -8.85 -3.69 2.86
N TYR A 45 -7.59 -3.94 2.57
CA TYR A 45 -7.10 -4.39 1.27
C TYR A 45 -6.87 -5.90 1.26
N SER A 46 -7.34 -6.55 0.20
CA SER A 46 -7.18 -7.97 -0.07
C SER A 46 -6.64 -8.18 -1.48
N TYR A 47 -6.00 -9.32 -1.75
CA TYR A 47 -5.39 -9.61 -3.04
C TYR A 47 -5.72 -11.03 -3.50
N GLY A 48 -6.58 -11.14 -4.53
CA GLY A 48 -7.05 -12.43 -5.05
C GLY A 48 -7.56 -13.36 -3.95
N ASN A 49 -7.04 -14.59 -3.92
CA ASN A 49 -7.43 -15.61 -2.94
C ASN A 49 -6.50 -15.68 -1.71
N LEU A 50 -5.65 -14.67 -1.49
CA LEU A 50 -4.75 -14.65 -0.34
C LEU A 50 -5.55 -14.41 0.95
N ARG A 51 -5.27 -15.22 1.98
CA ARG A 51 -5.96 -15.12 3.30
C ARG A 51 -5.55 -13.90 4.11
N GLU A 52 -4.42 -13.29 3.76
CA GLU A 52 -3.85 -12.16 4.49
C GLU A 52 -4.43 -10.85 3.93
N ASN A 53 -5.02 -10.05 4.82
CA ASN A 53 -5.51 -8.71 4.49
C ASN A 53 -4.61 -7.65 5.12
N ILE A 54 -4.53 -6.48 4.48
CA ILE A 54 -3.82 -5.31 4.99
C ILE A 54 -4.83 -4.24 5.36
N ASN A 55 -4.78 -3.78 6.60
CA ASN A 55 -5.62 -2.67 7.05
C ASN A 55 -4.79 -1.38 7.08
N ILE A 56 -5.19 -0.40 6.27
CA ILE A 56 -4.61 0.94 6.30
C ILE A 56 -5.63 1.97 6.76
N GLN A 57 -5.14 3.06 7.35
CA GLN A 57 -5.98 4.21 7.69
C GLN A 57 -5.14 5.48 7.54
N PRO A 58 -5.75 6.61 7.17
CA PRO A 58 -5.03 7.86 7.05
C PRO A 58 -4.54 8.35 8.42
N ASP A 59 -3.39 9.01 8.42
CA ASP A 59 -2.95 9.93 9.46
C ASP A 59 -2.86 11.32 8.85
N SER A 60 -3.95 12.09 8.99
CA SER A 60 -4.19 13.30 8.18
C SER A 60 -4.10 12.99 6.68
N ASN A 61 -3.13 13.55 5.96
CA ASN A 61 -2.90 13.31 4.53
C ASN A 61 -1.85 12.21 4.24
N MET A 62 -1.22 11.64 5.27
CA MET A 62 -0.13 10.67 5.15
C MET A 62 -0.59 9.25 5.47
N ALA A 63 0.10 8.27 4.88
CA ALA A 63 0.03 6.90 5.35
C ALA A 63 0.88 6.73 6.61
N LYS A 64 0.42 5.89 7.53
CA LYS A 64 1.22 5.58 8.72
C LYS A 64 2.46 4.79 8.31
N PRO A 65 3.68 5.12 8.79
CA PRO A 65 4.91 4.49 8.30
C PRO A 65 4.94 2.97 8.46
N TYR A 66 4.37 2.46 9.55
CA TYR A 66 4.30 1.01 9.77
C TYR A 66 3.37 0.31 8.79
N GLN A 67 2.32 0.99 8.29
CA GLN A 67 1.41 0.44 7.27
C GLN A 67 2.09 0.38 5.90
N VAL A 68 2.90 1.39 5.57
CA VAL A 68 3.75 1.36 4.36
C VAL A 68 4.71 0.17 4.43
N ARG A 69 5.35 -0.05 5.59
CA ARG A 69 6.20 -1.21 5.82
C ARG A 69 5.43 -2.54 5.70
N GLN A 70 4.21 -2.63 6.22
CA GLN A 70 3.36 -3.82 6.08
C GLN A 70 3.05 -4.12 4.61
N ILE A 71 2.73 -3.09 3.82
CA ILE A 71 2.51 -3.24 2.38
C ILE A 71 3.78 -3.72 1.69
N ARG A 72 4.93 -3.07 1.93
CA ARG A 72 6.22 -3.52 1.38
C ARG A 72 6.46 -5.00 1.67
N ASN A 73 6.30 -5.42 2.93
CA ASN A 73 6.52 -6.81 3.32
C ASN A 73 5.55 -7.76 2.61
N PHE A 74 4.28 -7.38 2.45
CA PHE A 74 3.30 -8.16 1.71
C PHE A 74 3.67 -8.30 0.23
N LEU A 75 4.03 -7.20 -0.43
CA LEU A 75 4.46 -7.20 -1.84
C LEU A 75 5.68 -8.11 -2.04
N GLN A 76 6.66 -8.05 -1.14
CA GLN A 76 7.84 -8.91 -1.19
C GLN A 76 7.51 -10.39 -0.92
N LYS A 77 6.67 -10.65 0.09
CA LYS A 77 6.26 -12.02 0.46
C LYS A 77 5.54 -12.74 -0.68
N TYR A 78 4.65 -12.05 -1.38
CA TYR A 78 3.85 -12.63 -2.47
C TYR A 78 4.37 -12.29 -3.87
N GLN A 79 5.56 -11.65 -3.97
CA GLN A 79 6.20 -11.28 -5.24
C GLN A 79 5.30 -10.46 -6.17
N ILE A 80 4.45 -9.59 -5.60
CA ILE A 80 3.55 -8.71 -6.35
C ILE A 80 4.37 -7.55 -6.92
N ARG A 81 4.22 -7.30 -8.22
CA ARG A 81 4.99 -6.29 -8.97
C ARG A 81 4.06 -5.35 -9.74
N LEU A 82 4.52 -4.12 -9.92
CA LEU A 82 3.89 -3.12 -10.78
C LEU A 82 4.07 -3.45 -12.26
#